data_AF-A0A0C2CL37-F1
#
_entry.id   AF-A0A0C2CL37-F1
#
_cell.length_a   1.000
_cell.length_b   1.000
_cell.length_c   1.000
_cell.angle_alpha   90.00
_cell.angle_beta   90.00
_cell.angle_gamma   90.00
#
_symmetry.space_group_name_H-M   'P 1'
#
loop_
_entity.id
_entity.type
_entity.pdbx_description
1 polymer ?
#
loop_
_entity_poly.entity_id
_entity_poly.type
_entity_poly.pdbx_seq_one_letter_code
_entity_poly.pdbx_strand_id
1 'polypeptide(L)'
;MLEDKVIVGAASVCSLLAIGACLAVLPSLYYEINEVHDQVLDSVAMFRIETDSAWIDMMDIQVAVSPPSKPRENPFQSIFRRKRQDFSGLPAWCVCEPKKPVCPPGPPGPPGHPGQRGMPGNPGPPGRDNTHVCHH
;
A
#
# COMPACT_ATOMS: atom_id res chain seq x y z
N MET A 1 63.08 17.13 -42.93
CA MET A 1 62.45 16.13 -43.82
C MET A 1 62.69 14.68 -43.38
N LEU A 2 63.94 14.20 -43.26
CA LEU A 2 64.21 12.83 -42.78
C LEU A 2 63.95 12.68 -41.26
N GLU A 3 64.35 13.66 -40.47
CA GLU A 3 64.16 13.69 -39.01
C GLU A 3 62.67 13.67 -38.62
N ASP A 4 61.85 14.51 -39.26
CA ASP A 4 60.40 14.58 -39.03
C ASP A 4 59.69 13.25 -39.32
N LYS A 5 60.09 12.56 -40.39
CA LYS A 5 59.54 11.24 -40.76
C LYS A 5 59.89 10.16 -39.75
N VAL A 6 61.10 10.20 -39.18
CA VAL A 6 61.54 9.27 -38.13
C VAL A 6 60.76 9.49 -36.84
N ILE A 7 60.56 10.75 -36.43
CA ILE A 7 59.80 11.10 -35.23
C ILE A 7 58.34 10.64 -35.34
N VAL A 8 57.69 10.93 -36.48
CA VAL A 8 56.29 10.51 -36.72
C VAL A 8 56.17 8.98 -36.80
N GLY A 9 57.14 8.31 -37.41
CA GLY A 9 57.22 6.85 -37.45
C GLY A 9 57.35 6.24 -36.06
N ALA A 10 58.26 6.74 -35.23
CA ALA A 10 58.44 6.27 -33.86
C ALA A 10 57.19 6.48 -33.00
N ALA A 11 56.57 7.67 -33.07
CA ALA A 11 55.37 7.99 -32.31
C ALA A 11 54.17 7.10 -32.68
N SER A 12 54.00 6.81 -33.97
CA SER A 12 52.91 5.94 -34.44
C SER A 12 53.10 4.49 -33.98
N VAL A 13 54.31 3.96 -34.05
CA VAL A 13 54.63 2.61 -33.52
C VAL A 13 54.42 2.54 -32.01
N CYS A 14 54.88 3.52 -31.24
CA CYS A 14 54.64 3.56 -29.79
C CYS A 14 53.14 3.59 -29.45
N SER A 15 52.35 4.36 -30.19
CA SER A 15 50.90 4.45 -29.97
C SER A 15 50.21 3.12 -30.28
N LEU A 16 50.57 2.47 -31.38
CA LEU A 16 50.04 1.15 -31.73
C LEU A 16 50.40 0.08 -30.70
N LEU A 17 51.64 0.10 -30.18
CA LEU A 17 52.06 -0.79 -29.11
C LEU A 17 51.30 -0.54 -27.81
N ALA A 18 51.09 0.71 -27.43
CA ALA A 18 50.31 1.07 -26.25
C ALA A 18 48.85 0.59 -26.36
N ILE A 19 48.21 0.82 -27.52
CA ILE A 19 46.84 0.34 -27.78
C ILE A 19 46.80 -1.20 -27.76
N GLY A 20 47.79 -1.86 -28.39
CA GLY A 20 47.90 -3.31 -28.37
C GLY A 20 48.05 -3.88 -26.96
N ALA A 21 48.86 -3.25 -26.12
CA ALA A 21 49.00 -3.62 -24.71
C ALA A 21 47.68 -3.46 -23.95
N CYS A 22 46.95 -2.35 -24.13
CA CYS A 22 45.64 -2.16 -23.54
C CYS A 22 44.65 -3.26 -23.96
N LEU A 23 44.61 -3.60 -25.25
CA LEU A 23 43.72 -4.66 -25.77
C LEU A 23 44.07 -6.05 -25.22
N ALA A 24 45.34 -6.31 -24.91
CA ALA A 24 45.76 -7.57 -24.30
C ALA A 24 45.46 -7.65 -22.79
N VAL A 25 45.59 -6.53 -22.07
CA VAL A 25 45.41 -6.49 -20.60
C VAL A 25 43.93 -6.42 -20.20
N LEU A 26 43.11 -5.68 -20.95
CA LEU A 26 41.69 -5.49 -20.63
C LEU A 26 40.90 -6.80 -20.46
N PRO A 27 41.06 -7.82 -21.31
CA PRO A 27 40.38 -9.11 -21.12
C PRO A 27 40.79 -9.82 -19.83
N SER A 28 42.08 -9.78 -19.46
CA SER A 28 42.57 -10.38 -18.21
C SER A 28 41.96 -9.70 -17.00
N LEU A 29 41.98 -8.36 -16.97
CA LEU A 29 41.37 -7.59 -15.89
C LEU A 29 39.87 -7.84 -15.80
N TYR A 30 39.16 -7.93 -16.92
CA TYR A 30 37.73 -8.22 -16.91
C TYR A 30 37.43 -9.60 -16.32
N TYR A 31 38.24 -10.62 -16.65
CA TYR A 31 38.10 -11.95 -16.07
C TYR A 31 38.34 -11.93 -14.55
N GLU A 32 39.44 -11.33 -14.09
CA GLU A 32 39.76 -11.20 -12.67
C GLU A 32 38.67 -10.43 -11.89
N ILE A 33 38.13 -9.35 -12.47
CA ILE A 33 37.05 -8.57 -11.84
C ILE A 33 35.80 -9.43 -11.66
N ASN A 34 35.41 -10.21 -12.66
CA ASN A 34 34.23 -11.08 -12.54
C ASN A 34 34.45 -12.19 -11.53
N GLU A 35 35.64 -12.78 -11.52
CA GLU A 35 35.99 -13.81 -10.54
C GLU A 35 35.92 -13.25 -9.11
N VAL A 36 36.51 -12.08 -8.86
CA VAL A 36 36.46 -11.42 -7.55
C VAL A 36 35.03 -11.01 -7.20
N HIS A 37 34.24 -10.55 -8.18
CA HIS A 37 32.84 -10.21 -7.97
C HIS A 37 32.04 -11.41 -7.48
N ASP A 38 32.18 -12.55 -8.14
CA ASP A 38 31.49 -13.80 -7.78
C ASP A 38 31.95 -14.32 -6.42
N GLN A 39 33.26 -14.27 -6.13
CA GLN A 39 33.80 -14.64 -4.82
C GLN A 39 33.23 -13.77 -3.69
N VAL A 40 33.13 -12.45 -3.90
CA VAL A 40 32.54 -11.54 -2.90
C VAL A 40 31.07 -11.85 -2.70
N LEU A 41 30.30 -12.04 -3.76
CA LEU A 41 28.87 -12.38 -3.64
C LEU A 41 28.65 -13.69 -2.88
N ASP A 42 29.43 -14.71 -3.19
CA ASP A 42 29.37 -16.01 -2.49
C ASP A 42 29.75 -15.85 -1.00
N SER A 43 30.82 -15.12 -0.70
CA SER A 43 31.23 -14.85 0.68
C SER A 43 30.15 -14.13 1.50
N VAL A 44 29.47 -13.15 0.90
CA VAL A 44 28.37 -12.41 1.54
C VAL A 44 27.16 -13.31 1.74
N ALA A 45 26.86 -14.18 0.78
CA ALA A 45 25.79 -15.17 0.91
C ALA A 45 26.06 -16.14 2.06
N MET A 46 27.29 -16.67 2.15
CA MET A 46 27.70 -17.55 3.24
C MET A 46 27.67 -16.85 4.61
N PHE A 47 28.19 -15.62 4.68
CA PHE A 47 28.15 -14.83 5.92
C PHE A 47 26.70 -14.57 6.39
N ARG A 48 25.77 -14.33 5.45
CA ARG A 48 24.35 -14.18 5.78
C ARG A 48 23.75 -15.47 6.34
N ILE A 49 24.07 -16.62 5.74
CA ILE A 49 23.59 -17.92 6.23
C ILE A 49 24.07 -18.16 7.65
N GLU A 50 25.36 -17.96 7.91
CA GLU A 50 25.97 -18.15 9.23
C GLU A 50 25.39 -17.19 10.27
N THR A 51 25.20 -15.91 9.90
CA THR A 51 24.59 -14.90 10.78
C THR A 51 23.12 -15.20 11.08
N ASP A 52 22.34 -15.63 10.07
CA ASP A 52 20.93 -15.97 10.24
C ASP A 52 20.77 -17.22 11.13
N SER A 53 21.63 -18.23 10.97
CA SER A 53 21.65 -19.37 11.88
C SER A 53 21.96 -18.97 13.32
N ALA A 54 22.97 -18.11 13.53
CA ALA A 54 23.31 -17.63 14.87
C ALA A 54 22.19 -16.79 15.49
N TRP A 55 21.45 -16.03 14.67
CA TRP A 55 20.27 -15.29 15.11
C TRP A 55 19.12 -16.20 15.56
N ILE A 56 18.85 -17.28 14.80
CA ILE A 56 17.84 -18.28 15.15
C ILE A 56 18.21 -18.94 16.50
N ASP A 57 19.47 -19.33 16.68
CA ASP A 57 19.95 -19.93 17.93
C ASP A 57 19.82 -18.96 19.12
N MET A 58 20.15 -17.68 18.92
CA MET A 58 19.95 -16.64 19.96
C MET A 58 18.47 -16.51 20.35
N MET A 59 17.57 -16.54 19.37
CA MET A 59 16.12 -16.46 19.62
C MET A 59 15.61 -17.68 20.38
N ASP A 60 16.12 -18.89 20.09
CA ASP A 60 15.73 -20.10 20.81
C ASP A 60 16.13 -20.05 22.30
N ILE A 61 17.31 -19.51 22.62
CA ILE A 61 17.74 -19.28 24.00
C ILE A 61 16.82 -18.26 24.70
N GLN A 62 16.43 -17.17 24.03
CA GLN A 62 15.49 -16.20 24.60
C GLN A 62 14.12 -16.83 24.89
N VAL A 63 13.67 -17.77 24.06
CA VAL A 63 12.44 -18.54 24.28
C VAL A 63 12.60 -19.51 25.46
N ALA A 64 13.74 -20.18 25.59
CA ALA A 64 14.01 -21.13 26.67
C ALA A 64 14.14 -20.49 28.07
N VAL A 65 14.62 -19.24 28.16
CA VAL A 65 14.79 -18.51 29.43
C VAL A 65 13.52 -17.74 29.84
N SER A 66 12.48 -17.74 28.99
CA SER A 66 11.20 -17.07 29.29
C SER A 66 10.32 -17.90 30.25
N PRO A 67 9.85 -17.36 31.39
CA PRO A 67 9.05 -18.09 32.35
C PRO A 67 7.67 -18.52 31.77
N PRO A 68 7.17 -19.73 32.11
CA PRO A 68 6.05 -20.40 31.41
C PRO A 68 4.66 -19.78 31.62
N SER A 69 4.53 -18.69 32.39
CA SER A 69 3.23 -18.09 32.75
C SER A 69 2.82 -16.88 31.91
N LYS A 70 3.61 -16.48 30.91
CA LYS A 70 3.28 -15.36 30.02
C LYS A 70 3.08 -15.85 28.57
N PRO A 71 2.01 -15.43 27.87
CA PRO A 71 1.84 -15.74 26.45
C PRO A 71 3.07 -15.29 25.66
N ARG A 72 3.43 -16.02 24.59
CA ARG A 72 4.59 -15.77 23.72
C ARG A 72 4.52 -14.36 23.11
N GLU A 73 5.01 -13.36 23.84
CA GLU A 73 5.22 -12.00 23.33
C GLU A 73 6.58 -11.96 22.64
N ASN A 74 6.60 -11.42 21.42
CA ASN A 74 7.82 -11.31 20.64
C ASN A 74 8.78 -10.32 21.37
N PRO A 75 10.00 -10.75 21.76
CA PRO A 75 10.92 -9.96 22.58
C PRO A 75 11.34 -8.64 21.92
N PHE A 76 11.14 -8.50 20.61
CA PHE A 76 11.44 -7.30 19.84
C PHE A 76 10.26 -6.32 19.69
N GLN A 77 9.11 -6.56 20.32
CA GLN A 77 7.99 -5.60 20.32
C GLN A 77 8.34 -4.25 20.95
N SER A 78 9.40 -4.17 21.77
CA SER A 78 9.91 -2.89 22.29
C SER A 78 10.76 -2.13 21.28
N ILE A 79 11.37 -2.83 20.30
CA ILE A 79 12.26 -2.24 19.29
C ILE A 79 11.46 -1.76 18.07
N PHE A 80 10.41 -2.48 17.67
CA PHE A 80 9.48 -2.01 16.64
C PHE A 80 8.48 -1.02 17.24
N ARG A 81 8.45 0.20 16.71
CA ARG A 81 7.55 1.29 17.15
C ARG A 81 6.10 0.77 17.25
N ARG A 82 5.60 0.57 18.47
CA ARG A 82 4.19 0.22 18.72
C ARG A 82 3.27 1.23 18.06
N LYS A 83 2.26 0.74 17.34
CA LYS A 83 1.19 1.56 16.78
C LYS A 83 0.52 2.30 17.95
N ARG A 84 0.39 3.64 17.87
CA ARG A 84 -0.23 4.47 18.93
C ARG A 84 -1.69 4.10 19.27
N GLN A 85 -2.31 3.18 18.52
CA GLN A 85 -3.69 2.73 18.66
C GLN A 85 -3.78 1.27 19.17
N ASP A 86 -2.72 0.75 19.80
CA ASP A 86 -2.75 -0.56 20.44
C ASP A 86 -3.38 -0.44 21.84
N PHE A 87 -4.69 -0.65 21.91
CA PHE A 87 -5.50 -0.51 23.12
C PHE A 87 -5.61 -1.81 23.93
N SER A 88 -4.89 -2.86 23.52
CA SER A 88 -4.96 -4.22 24.10
C SER A 88 -4.45 -4.31 25.55
N GLY A 89 -3.68 -3.33 26.02
CA GLY A 89 -3.15 -3.26 27.38
C GLY A 89 -3.81 -2.21 28.29
N LEU A 90 -4.90 -1.58 27.85
CA LEU A 90 -5.54 -0.52 28.64
C LEU A 90 -6.54 -1.09 29.64
N PRO A 91 -6.61 -0.53 30.87
CA PRO A 91 -7.62 -0.91 31.85
C PRO A 91 -9.04 -0.72 31.33
N ALA A 92 -9.99 -1.51 31.83
CA ALA A 92 -11.39 -1.49 31.39
C ALA A 92 -12.10 -0.13 31.54
N TRP A 93 -11.54 0.81 32.30
CA TRP A 93 -12.05 2.17 32.48
C TRP A 93 -11.58 3.16 31.40
N CYS A 94 -10.66 2.77 30.51
CA CYS A 94 -10.16 3.66 29.48
C CYS A 94 -11.01 3.57 28.21
N VAL A 95 -11.79 4.61 27.95
CA VAL A 95 -12.66 4.71 26.76
C VAL A 95 -11.97 5.60 25.72
N CYS A 96 -11.26 4.98 24.78
CA CYS A 96 -10.51 5.70 23.74
C CYS A 96 -11.38 6.12 22.55
N GLU A 97 -12.57 5.55 22.41
CA GLU A 97 -13.54 5.91 21.37
C GLU A 97 -14.83 6.45 22.02
N PRO A 98 -15.27 7.69 21.71
CA PRO A 98 -16.51 8.24 22.25
C PRO A 98 -17.69 7.33 21.93
N LYS A 99 -18.47 6.94 22.94
CA LYS A 99 -19.67 6.11 22.76
C LYS A 99 -20.64 6.85 21.85
N LYS A 100 -20.90 6.32 20.66
CA LYS A 100 -21.86 6.90 19.71
C LYS A 100 -23.25 6.92 20.38
N PRO A 101 -23.89 8.09 20.54
CA PRO A 101 -25.22 8.15 21.11
C PRO A 101 -26.19 7.46 20.14
N VAL A 102 -26.94 6.48 20.64
CA VAL A 102 -28.09 5.92 19.92
C VAL A 102 -29.27 6.82 20.23
N CYS A 103 -29.59 7.73 19.32
CA CYS A 103 -30.78 8.58 19.44
C CYS A 103 -32.02 7.79 18.98
N PRO A 104 -33.18 7.96 19.64
CA PRO A 104 -34.42 7.37 19.15
C PRO A 104 -34.80 7.95 17.78
N PRO A 105 -35.59 7.22 16.96
CA PRO A 105 -36.17 7.76 15.74
C PRO A 105 -36.93 9.06 16.02
N GLY A 106 -36.84 10.03 15.10
CA GLY A 106 -37.62 11.25 15.21
C GLY A 106 -39.13 10.99 15.20
N PRO A 107 -39.94 11.96 15.64
CA PRO A 107 -41.39 11.83 15.60
C PRO A 107 -41.90 11.64 14.15
N PRO A 108 -43.05 10.99 13.95
CA PRO A 108 -43.70 10.90 12.65
C PRO A 108 -43.90 12.27 12.01
N GLY A 109 -43.76 12.35 10.69
CA GLY A 109 -44.02 13.59 9.95
C GLY A 109 -45.49 14.05 10.07
N PRO A 110 -45.78 15.32 9.77
CA PRO A 110 -47.14 15.83 9.77
C PRO A 110 -48.03 15.09 8.75
N PRO A 111 -49.36 15.02 8.97
CA PRO A 111 -50.29 14.47 7.99
C PRO A 111 -50.14 15.13 6.62
N GLY A 112 -50.33 14.35 5.55
CA GLY A 112 -50.34 14.88 4.19
C GLY A 112 -51.48 15.90 3.98
N HIS A 113 -51.34 16.74 2.97
CA HIS A 113 -52.37 17.70 2.60
C HIS A 113 -53.66 16.97 2.17
N PRO A 114 -54.86 17.55 2.42
CA PRO A 114 -56.11 17.00 1.93
C PRO A 114 -56.09 16.79 0.41
N GLY A 115 -56.74 15.72 -0.07
CA GLY A 115 -56.90 15.47 -1.50
C GLY A 115 -57.66 16.60 -2.22
N GLN A 116 -57.44 16.76 -3.52
CA GLN A 116 -58.18 17.74 -4.32
C GLN A 116 -59.67 17.40 -4.38
N ARG A 117 -60.52 18.43 -4.43
CA ARG A 117 -61.98 18.26 -4.58
C ARG A 117 -62.28 17.53 -5.89
N GLY A 118 -63.21 16.57 -5.85
CA GLY A 118 -63.68 15.88 -7.06
C GLY A 118 -64.32 16.84 -8.07
N MET A 119 -64.36 16.43 -9.34
CA MET A 119 -65.02 17.22 -10.39
C MET A 119 -66.53 17.32 -10.14
N PRO A 120 -67.19 18.44 -10.48
CA PRO A 120 -68.64 18.57 -10.41
C PRO A 120 -69.37 17.46 -11.19
N GLY A 121 -70.52 17.03 -10.69
CA GLY A 121 -71.39 16.08 -11.40
C GLY A 121 -71.96 16.67 -12.68
N ASN A 122 -72.36 15.80 -13.62
CA ASN A 122 -73.00 16.24 -14.86
C ASN A 122 -74.35 16.91 -14.59
N PRO A 123 -74.75 17.91 -15.40
CA PRO A 123 -76.08 18.52 -15.31
C PRO A 123 -77.21 17.47 -15.42
N GLY A 124 -78.29 17.71 -14.70
CA GLY A 124 -79.49 16.86 -14.78
C GLY A 124 -80.20 16.97 -16.14
N PRO A 125 -81.04 15.99 -16.49
CA PRO A 125 -81.83 16.05 -17.72
C PRO A 125 -82.84 17.22 -17.68
N PRO A 126 -83.18 17.80 -18.84
CA PRO A 126 -84.21 18.84 -18.94
C PRO A 126 -85.56 18.39 -18.37
N GLY A 127 -86.32 19.33 -17.80
CA GLY A 127 -87.71 19.09 -17.38
C GLY A 127 -88.64 18.81 -18.57
N ARG A 128 -89.78 18.17 -18.31
CA ARG A 128 -90.80 17.90 -19.35
C ARG A 128 -91.63 19.16 -19.62
N ASP A 129 -91.96 19.37 -20.89
CA ASP A 129 -92.77 20.50 -21.34
C ASP A 129 -94.23 20.38 -20.86
N ASN A 130 -94.83 21.51 -20.46
CA ASN A 130 -96.22 21.57 -19.99
C ASN A 130 -97.18 21.82 -21.17
N THR A 131 -98.04 20.84 -21.49
CA THR A 131 -99.01 20.92 -22.61
C THR A 131 -100.45 21.19 -22.18
N HIS A 132 -100.69 21.97 -21.13
CA HIS A 132 -102.04 22.43 -20.79
C HIS A 132 -102.27 23.84 -21.33
N VAL A 133 -102.98 23.94 -22.45
CA VAL A 133 -103.59 25.20 -22.91
C VAL A 133 -104.91 25.37 -22.15
N CYS A 134 -105.04 26.51 -21.45
CA CYS A 134 -106.20 26.87 -20.63
C CYS A 134 -107.50 26.97 -21.44
N HIS A 135 -108.58 26.38 -20.93
CA HIS A 135 -109.97 26.61 -21.40
C HIS A 135 -110.63 27.72 -20.57
N HIS A 136 -111.51 28.51 -21.19
CA HIS A 136 -112.50 29.35 -20.53
C HIS A 136 -113.90 28.88 -20.90
#